data_AF-A0A9E3TKW4-F1
#
_entry.id   AF-A0A9E3TKW4-F1
#
_cell.length_a   1.000
_cell.length_b   1.000
_cell.length_c   1.000
_cell.angle_alpha   90.00
_cell.angle_beta   90.00
_cell.angle_gamma   90.00
#
_symmetry.space_group_name_H-M   'P 1'
#
loop_
_entity.id
_entity.type
_entity.pdbx_description
1 polymer ?
#
loop_
_entity_poly.entity_id
_entity_poly.type
_entity_poly.pdbx_seq_one_letter_code
_entity_poly.pdbx_strand_id
1 'polypeptide(L)'
;MKLLHVDRDQNFVHGFQNDLLRSGAVLCDFESAEHLGDAYASLERERYDAVLIDPASLSIDITKEMSELREVAPQTPFLVLTSSNDNYRAIEAVASGASDYLIKEQSQPEWLMRRVRYTIERSKRHAKRHAHSRPHIARRWRATVASVLGESVADARHRADMLPAHRHDSPVELPSNRSTADGLTFRILHIEDDVSYQRLAAKMLETSKVLKFRLDQVTEFDAALRMLRSDTYDLVMLDLSLPGRSGLETLSELLEAVPDIPVVVLTGRDDDATAIQGMRLGAEDFLTKTETNLRFCPRAAQLAITRRRRITLEELPHESELDADPANDASAVQGRSERRQHSRYLLTRPIFAIPVMPDGSPAEAYSADGFSVDMSLGGIQFEIAGIDRLPTKQILVGVEAHDSVLHFASVETRRVELTENGLRIGAAFTQADRDLIRRENIEPTFNPRTCRFGMDLPLEVIAKWIEFGILRATLMDRVLICPQCQAVPTFRNGCRICGSVRLHSRPLIHHFACAHIGYVSDFEKDGAVICPKCRTRNLIVGADYEHLSGPYRCLDCDWSDTDLELVGNCLKCEFRFPMNQALEEDLIGYHVHRLDALALINGD
;
A
#
# COMPACT_ATOMS: atom_id res chain seq x y z
N MET A 1 16.82 15.93 -19.12
CA MET A 1 15.61 15.74 -18.29
C MET A 1 15.82 16.54 -17.04
N LYS A 2 14.90 17.42 -16.66
CA LYS A 2 15.01 18.23 -15.45
C LYS A 2 14.13 17.65 -14.34
N LEU A 3 14.73 17.27 -13.23
CA LEU A 3 14.08 16.61 -12.10
C LEU A 3 14.18 17.46 -10.83
N LEU A 4 13.09 17.55 -10.08
CA LEU A 4 13.08 18.15 -8.75
C LEU A 4 13.06 17.04 -7.70
N HIS A 5 14.00 17.03 -6.75
CA HIS A 5 14.07 16.07 -5.66
C HIS A 5 13.79 16.78 -4.32
N VAL A 6 12.67 16.46 -3.69
CA VAL A 6 12.19 17.05 -2.45
C VAL A 6 12.41 16.08 -1.28
N ASP A 7 13.44 16.32 -0.48
CA ASP A 7 13.85 15.46 0.64
C ASP A 7 14.74 16.25 1.62
N ARG A 8 14.51 16.11 2.93
CA ARG A 8 15.37 16.72 3.96
C ARG A 8 16.72 16.02 4.12
N ASP A 9 16.86 14.75 3.72
CA ASP A 9 18.12 14.01 3.81
C ASP A 9 19.00 14.30 2.59
N GLN A 10 19.81 15.35 2.69
CA GLN A 10 20.72 15.75 1.62
C GLN A 10 21.77 14.68 1.29
N ASN A 11 22.14 13.80 2.24
CA ASN A 11 23.07 12.70 1.94
C ASN A 11 22.40 11.66 1.04
N PHE A 12 21.13 11.34 1.33
CA PHE A 12 20.32 10.48 0.48
C PHE A 12 20.11 11.12 -0.90
N VAL A 13 19.76 12.40 -0.97
CA VAL A 13 19.60 13.15 -2.23
C VAL A 13 20.84 13.04 -3.10
N HIS A 14 22.02 13.34 -2.55
CA HIS A 14 23.28 13.27 -3.29
C HIS A 14 23.65 11.84 -3.70
N GLY A 15 23.45 10.85 -2.83
CA GLY A 15 23.69 9.44 -3.17
C GLY A 15 22.79 8.97 -4.31
N PHE A 16 21.50 9.21 -4.17
CA PHE A 16 20.47 8.85 -5.14
C PHE A 16 20.68 9.52 -6.51
N GLN A 17 20.99 10.83 -6.52
CA GLN A 17 21.33 11.55 -7.75
C GLN A 17 22.59 10.99 -8.42
N ASN A 18 23.63 10.69 -7.65
CA ASN A 18 24.86 10.11 -8.18
C ASN A 18 24.63 8.71 -8.78
N ASP A 19 23.81 7.89 -8.12
CA ASP A 19 23.45 6.56 -8.62
C ASP A 19 22.65 6.65 -9.92
N LEU A 20 21.69 7.58 -10.01
CA LEU A 20 20.93 7.86 -11.22
C LEU A 20 21.85 8.33 -12.37
N LEU A 21 22.79 9.23 -12.11
CA LEU A 21 23.75 9.73 -13.11
C LEU A 21 24.73 8.66 -13.58
N ARG A 22 25.17 7.75 -12.69
CA ARG A 22 26.10 6.65 -13.01
C ARG A 22 25.50 5.57 -13.91
N SER A 23 24.16 5.45 -13.96
CA SER A 23 23.47 4.52 -14.85
C SER A 23 23.69 4.83 -16.35
N GLY A 24 24.19 6.03 -16.70
CA GLY A 24 24.76 6.36 -18.01
C GLY A 24 23.75 6.50 -19.17
N ALA A 25 22.45 6.34 -18.95
CA ALA A 25 21.46 6.24 -20.03
C ALA A 25 20.84 7.58 -20.48
N VAL A 26 20.82 8.64 -19.64
CA VAL A 26 20.15 9.93 -19.93
C VAL A 26 20.86 11.10 -19.23
N LEU A 27 21.00 12.25 -19.92
CA LEU A 27 21.40 13.53 -19.30
C LEU A 27 20.27 14.06 -18.40
N CYS A 28 20.47 13.97 -17.09
CA CYS A 28 19.56 14.48 -16.07
C CYS A 28 20.16 15.72 -15.40
N ASP A 29 19.37 16.77 -15.29
CA ASP A 29 19.63 17.96 -14.48
C ASP A 29 18.75 17.87 -13.23
N PHE A 30 19.34 18.06 -12.05
CA PHE A 30 18.65 17.91 -10.77
C PHE A 30 18.62 19.24 -10.01
N GLU A 31 17.44 19.58 -9.51
CA GLU A 31 17.27 20.58 -8.46
C GLU A 31 16.80 19.87 -7.18
N SER A 32 17.25 20.35 -6.03
CA SER A 32 16.90 19.77 -4.73
C SER A 32 16.14 20.80 -3.89
N ALA A 33 15.16 20.33 -3.14
CA ALA A 33 14.38 21.12 -2.18
C ALA A 33 14.34 20.39 -0.84
N GLU A 34 14.63 21.10 0.25
CA GLU A 34 14.61 20.52 1.61
C GLU A 34 13.21 20.59 2.24
N HIS A 35 12.39 21.54 1.80
CA HIS A 35 11.04 21.75 2.31
C HIS A 35 10.01 21.77 1.19
N LEU A 36 8.77 21.43 1.53
CA LEU A 36 7.66 21.46 0.57
C LEU A 36 7.39 22.88 0.04
N GLY A 37 7.59 23.91 0.87
CA GLY A 37 7.52 25.32 0.44
C GLY A 37 8.53 25.67 -0.65
N ASP A 38 9.75 25.14 -0.57
CA ASP A 38 10.77 25.35 -1.61
C ASP A 38 10.38 24.64 -2.90
N ALA A 39 9.75 23.46 -2.79
CA ALA A 39 9.23 22.75 -3.94
C ALA A 39 8.13 23.54 -4.67
N TYR A 40 7.21 24.17 -3.94
CA TYR A 40 6.20 25.07 -4.52
C TYR A 40 6.85 26.24 -5.26
N ALA A 41 7.80 26.94 -4.61
CA ALA A 41 8.49 28.07 -5.22
C ALA A 41 9.29 27.69 -6.48
N SER A 42 9.83 26.47 -6.53
CA SER A 42 10.50 25.95 -7.73
C SER A 42 9.52 25.57 -8.84
N LEU A 43 8.39 24.93 -8.49
CA LEU A 43 7.33 24.56 -9.45
C LEU A 43 6.63 25.78 -10.08
N GLU A 44 6.50 26.88 -9.35
CA GLU A 44 5.98 28.16 -9.88
C GLU A 44 6.96 28.83 -10.84
N ARG A 45 8.27 28.66 -10.61
CA ARG A 45 9.33 29.31 -11.39
C ARG A 45 9.52 28.65 -12.75
N GLU A 46 9.47 27.33 -12.79
CA GLU A 46 9.75 26.56 -13.99
C GLU A 46 9.15 25.15 -13.99
N ARG A 47 9.17 24.50 -15.16
CA ARG A 47 8.60 23.16 -15.33
C ARG A 47 9.66 22.07 -15.18
N TYR A 48 9.30 21.02 -14.45
CA TYR A 48 10.10 19.81 -14.30
C TYR A 48 9.49 18.65 -15.09
N ASP A 49 10.34 17.77 -15.59
CA ASP A 49 9.92 16.54 -16.27
C ASP A 49 9.32 15.54 -15.28
N ALA A 50 9.78 15.53 -14.02
CA ALA A 50 9.17 14.83 -12.90
C ALA A 50 9.64 15.42 -11.55
N VAL A 51 8.87 15.17 -10.49
CA VAL A 51 9.20 15.54 -9.12
C VAL A 51 9.28 14.27 -8.27
N LEU A 52 10.36 14.09 -7.52
CA LEU A 52 10.50 13.03 -6.52
C LEU A 52 10.29 13.62 -5.14
N ILE A 53 9.41 13.03 -4.33
CA ILE A 53 9.05 13.57 -3.01
C ILE A 53 9.18 12.47 -1.96
N ASP A 54 9.94 12.74 -0.90
CA ASP A 54 10.01 11.87 0.28
C ASP A 54 9.16 12.42 1.43
N PRO A 55 7.90 11.97 1.58
CA PRO A 55 7.02 12.50 2.62
C PRO A 55 7.45 12.15 4.03
N ALA A 56 8.14 11.01 4.22
CA ALA A 56 8.59 10.58 5.54
C ALA A 56 9.69 11.52 6.06
N SER A 57 10.67 11.85 5.23
CA SER A 57 11.72 12.82 5.53
C SER A 57 11.16 14.23 5.72
N LEU A 58 10.17 14.62 4.91
CA LEU A 58 9.51 15.92 5.02
C LEU A 58 8.55 16.04 6.21
N SER A 59 8.21 14.91 6.87
CA SER A 59 7.21 14.84 7.95
C SER A 59 5.83 15.36 7.53
N ILE A 60 5.42 15.05 6.29
CA ILE A 60 4.15 15.49 5.70
C ILE A 60 3.20 14.32 5.42
N ASP A 61 1.90 14.61 5.38
CA ASP A 61 0.89 13.70 4.89
C ASP A 61 0.71 13.89 3.38
N ILE A 62 1.37 13.04 2.59
CA ILE A 62 1.39 13.16 1.13
C ILE A 62 0.00 13.08 0.51
N THR A 63 -0.97 12.42 1.16
CA THR A 63 -2.32 12.26 0.61
C THR A 63 -3.07 13.59 0.55
N LYS A 64 -2.82 14.48 1.52
CA LYS A 64 -3.41 15.82 1.58
C LYS A 64 -2.67 16.79 0.67
N GLU A 65 -1.34 16.77 0.74
CA GLU A 65 -0.47 17.68 -0.01
C GLU A 65 -0.51 17.43 -1.52
N MET A 66 -0.81 16.20 -1.96
CA MET A 66 -0.82 15.87 -3.39
C MET A 66 -1.89 16.64 -4.18
N SER A 67 -3.02 16.99 -3.55
CA SER A 67 -4.07 17.77 -4.21
C SER A 67 -3.57 19.18 -4.56
N GLU A 68 -2.94 19.87 -3.61
CA GLU A 68 -2.37 21.21 -3.79
C GLU A 68 -1.22 21.20 -4.79
N LEU A 69 -0.32 20.21 -4.69
CA LEU A 69 0.76 20.01 -5.67
C LEU A 69 0.23 19.81 -7.10
N ARG A 70 -0.92 19.13 -7.24
CA ARG A 70 -1.60 18.93 -8.53
C ARG A 70 -2.28 20.18 -9.04
N GLU A 71 -2.78 21.07 -8.19
CA GLU A 71 -3.29 22.37 -8.62
C GLU A 71 -2.18 23.25 -9.21
N VAL A 72 -1.01 23.27 -8.56
CA VAL A 72 0.14 24.07 -9.02
C VAL A 72 0.77 23.46 -10.27
N ALA A 73 0.89 22.13 -10.34
CA ALA A 73 1.58 21.44 -11.43
C ALA A 73 0.77 20.23 -11.97
N PRO A 74 -0.37 20.46 -12.64
CA PRO A 74 -1.33 19.41 -12.98
C PRO A 74 -0.78 18.33 -13.90
N GLN A 75 0.13 18.71 -14.81
CA GLN A 75 0.71 17.82 -15.82
C GLN A 75 2.08 17.24 -15.41
N THR A 76 2.62 17.67 -14.26
CA THR A 76 3.93 17.20 -13.79
C THR A 76 3.75 15.85 -13.08
N PRO A 77 4.55 14.82 -13.42
CA PRO A 77 4.46 13.56 -12.73
C PRO A 77 5.17 13.62 -11.37
N PHE A 78 4.44 13.31 -10.30
CA PHE A 78 4.95 13.18 -8.94
C PHE A 78 5.28 11.71 -8.62
N LEU A 79 6.51 11.43 -8.20
CA LEU A 79 6.97 10.12 -7.74
C LEU A 79 7.23 10.17 -6.24
N VAL A 80 6.52 9.36 -5.47
CA VAL A 80 6.66 9.34 -4.01
C VAL A 80 7.72 8.34 -3.60
N LEU A 81 8.75 8.79 -2.88
CA LEU A 81 9.79 7.93 -2.32
C LEU A 81 9.30 7.39 -0.98
N THR A 82 9.25 6.08 -0.85
CA THR A 82 8.73 5.38 0.34
C THR A 82 9.73 4.35 0.84
N SER A 83 9.65 3.98 2.11
CA SER A 83 10.39 2.84 2.64
C SER A 83 9.59 1.55 2.43
N SER A 84 10.29 0.41 2.42
CA SER A 84 9.70 -0.92 2.21
C SER A 84 8.59 -1.31 3.21
N ASN A 85 8.50 -0.64 4.36
CA ASN A 85 7.46 -0.88 5.38
C ASN A 85 6.15 -0.10 5.15
N ASP A 86 6.08 0.78 4.14
CA ASP A 86 4.98 1.73 3.99
C ASP A 86 4.22 1.56 2.66
N ASN A 87 3.92 0.30 2.32
CA ASN A 87 3.26 -0.07 1.05
C ASN A 87 1.83 0.46 0.92
N TYR A 88 1.12 0.63 2.04
CA TYR A 88 -0.25 1.14 2.04
C TYR A 88 -0.29 2.64 1.70
N ARG A 89 0.52 3.46 2.38
CA ARG A 89 0.63 4.89 2.06
C ARG A 89 1.16 5.16 0.66
N ALA A 90 2.01 4.26 0.14
CA ALA A 90 2.49 4.36 -1.23
C ALA A 90 1.36 4.22 -2.28
N ILE A 91 0.37 3.37 -2.00
CA ILE A 91 -0.81 3.18 -2.85
C ILE A 91 -1.81 4.33 -2.65
N GLU A 92 -2.02 4.77 -1.41
CA GLU A 92 -2.84 5.96 -1.11
C GLU A 92 -2.30 7.20 -1.80
N ALA A 93 -0.97 7.40 -1.80
CA ALA A 93 -0.35 8.52 -2.50
C ALA A 93 -0.70 8.53 -4.00
N VAL A 94 -0.70 7.35 -4.65
CA VAL A 94 -1.09 7.22 -6.07
C VAL A 94 -2.59 7.44 -6.27
N ALA A 95 -3.43 6.97 -5.33
CA ALA A 95 -4.86 7.25 -5.34
C ALA A 95 -5.15 8.75 -5.20
N SER A 96 -4.37 9.46 -4.37
CA SER A 96 -4.42 10.92 -4.15
C SER A 96 -3.76 11.75 -5.26
N GLY A 97 -3.27 11.11 -6.34
CA GLY A 97 -2.78 11.82 -7.52
C GLY A 97 -1.28 11.70 -7.79
N ALA A 98 -0.49 10.99 -6.97
CA ALA A 98 0.88 10.66 -7.34
C ALA A 98 0.89 9.79 -8.61
N SER A 99 1.89 9.98 -9.46
CA SER A 99 2.01 9.23 -10.72
C SER A 99 2.59 7.83 -10.48
N ASP A 100 3.48 7.69 -9.52
CA ASP A 100 4.10 6.43 -9.11
C ASP A 100 4.71 6.57 -7.70
N TYR A 101 5.22 5.48 -7.15
CA TYR A 101 6.03 5.49 -5.93
C TYR A 101 7.28 4.61 -6.08
N LEU A 102 8.35 4.90 -5.33
CA LEU A 102 9.62 4.18 -5.40
C LEU A 102 10.03 3.74 -3.99
N ILE A 103 10.44 2.48 -3.86
CA ILE A 103 10.92 1.94 -2.58
C ILE A 103 12.43 2.19 -2.50
N LYS A 104 12.86 2.99 -1.53
CA LYS A 104 14.26 3.43 -1.39
C LYS A 104 15.25 2.27 -1.22
N GLU A 105 14.86 1.22 -0.50
CA GLU A 105 15.76 0.12 -0.14
C GLU A 105 15.83 -1.01 -1.17
N GLN A 106 15.01 -0.98 -2.23
CA GLN A 106 14.85 -2.12 -3.16
C GLN A 106 15.26 -1.83 -4.60
N SER A 107 15.84 -0.65 -4.87
CA SER A 107 16.03 -0.17 -6.23
C SER A 107 17.51 -0.22 -6.62
N GLN A 108 17.89 -1.13 -7.51
CA GLN A 108 19.15 -0.96 -8.24
C GLN A 108 19.05 0.32 -9.09
N PRO A 109 20.14 1.11 -9.25
CA PRO A 109 20.09 2.41 -9.94
C PRO A 109 19.50 2.36 -11.36
N GLU A 110 19.76 1.29 -12.11
CA GLU A 110 19.19 1.06 -13.44
C GLU A 110 17.67 0.90 -13.43
N TRP A 111 17.12 0.20 -12.42
CA TRP A 111 15.67 0.00 -12.26
C TRP A 111 14.93 1.28 -11.90
N LEU A 112 15.57 2.10 -11.07
CA LEU A 112 15.06 3.39 -10.65
C LEU A 112 14.90 4.33 -11.84
N MET A 113 15.95 4.46 -12.67
CA MET A 113 15.88 5.28 -13.89
C MET A 113 14.80 4.79 -14.85
N ARG A 114 14.69 3.47 -15.02
CA ARG A 114 13.68 2.85 -15.88
C ARG A 114 12.26 3.25 -15.43
N ARG A 115 12.01 3.25 -14.12
CA ARG A 115 10.74 3.66 -13.52
C ARG A 115 10.43 5.13 -13.71
N VAL A 116 11.40 6.02 -13.47
CA VAL A 116 11.24 7.46 -13.73
C VAL A 116 10.85 7.69 -15.20
N ARG A 117 11.52 7.01 -16.14
CA ARG A 117 11.21 7.12 -17.58
C ARG A 117 9.81 6.64 -17.92
N TYR A 118 9.36 5.51 -17.36
CA TYR A 118 8.02 4.99 -17.59
C TYR A 118 6.94 5.95 -17.10
N THR A 119 7.13 6.53 -15.91
CA THR A 119 6.20 7.52 -15.34
C THR A 119 6.07 8.76 -16.22
N ILE A 120 7.18 9.25 -16.76
CA ILE A 120 7.19 10.42 -17.65
C ILE A 120 6.48 10.14 -18.97
N GLU A 121 6.79 9.01 -19.62
CA GLU A 121 6.14 8.64 -20.88
C GLU A 121 4.62 8.41 -20.67
N ARG A 122 4.21 7.87 -19.53
CA ARG A 122 2.80 7.74 -19.14
C ARG A 122 2.13 9.11 -18.97
N SER A 123 2.76 10.05 -18.27
CA SER A 123 2.22 11.39 -18.06
C SER A 123 2.03 12.15 -19.39
N LYS A 124 3.02 12.08 -20.29
CA LYS A 124 2.93 12.69 -21.64
C LYS A 124 1.76 12.15 -22.45
N ARG A 125 1.37 10.89 -22.27
CA ARG A 125 0.20 10.29 -22.95
C ARG A 125 -1.11 10.80 -22.36
N HIS A 126 -1.21 10.88 -21.03
CA HIS A 126 -2.39 11.42 -20.35
C HIS A 126 -2.70 12.84 -20.81
N ALA A 127 -1.67 13.70 -20.83
CA ALA A 127 -1.80 15.07 -21.34
C ALA A 127 -2.37 15.15 -22.77
N LYS A 128 -2.02 14.19 -23.65
CA LYS A 128 -2.53 14.12 -25.03
C LYS A 128 -3.98 13.64 -25.14
N ARG A 129 -4.41 12.72 -24.26
CA ARG A 129 -5.79 12.18 -24.23
C ARG A 129 -6.80 13.22 -23.76
N HIS A 130 -6.48 14.02 -22.73
CA HIS A 130 -7.36 15.08 -22.23
C HIS A 130 -7.63 16.21 -23.25
N ALA A 131 -6.79 16.35 -24.28
CA ALA A 131 -7.00 17.34 -25.34
C ALA A 131 -8.05 16.94 -26.40
N HIS A 132 -8.52 15.68 -26.44
CA HIS A 132 -9.30 15.14 -27.58
C HIS A 132 -10.63 14.44 -27.22
N SER A 133 -11.07 14.40 -25.96
CA SER A 133 -12.25 13.61 -25.58
C SER A 133 -13.51 14.46 -25.36
N ARG A 134 -14.56 14.21 -26.15
CA ARG A 134 -15.95 14.62 -25.89
C ARG A 134 -16.65 13.56 -25.01
N PRO A 135 -17.43 13.93 -23.99
CA PRO A 135 -17.97 12.97 -23.04
C PRO A 135 -19.22 12.28 -23.62
N HIS A 136 -19.09 11.00 -23.94
CA HIS A 136 -20.23 10.11 -24.10
C HIS A 136 -19.99 8.87 -23.25
N ILE A 137 -21.06 8.41 -22.59
CA ILE A 137 -21.19 7.15 -21.82
C ILE A 137 -21.17 7.34 -20.29
N ALA A 138 -22.10 8.14 -19.79
CA ALA A 138 -22.64 8.03 -18.42
C ALA A 138 -24.03 7.38 -18.47
N ARG A 139 -24.10 6.04 -18.62
CA ARG A 139 -25.38 5.30 -18.45
C ARG A 139 -25.30 3.99 -17.67
N ARG A 140 -24.13 3.34 -17.56
CA ARG A 140 -24.02 2.05 -16.85
C ARG A 140 -23.50 2.15 -15.41
N TRP A 141 -22.90 3.29 -15.04
CA TRP A 141 -22.13 3.42 -13.80
C TRP A 141 -22.86 4.12 -12.64
N ARG A 142 -24.09 4.62 -12.86
CA ARG A 142 -24.91 5.22 -11.79
C ARG A 142 -25.39 4.21 -10.73
N ALA A 143 -25.27 2.90 -10.98
CA ALA A 143 -25.70 1.86 -10.04
C ALA A 143 -24.56 1.31 -9.15
N THR A 144 -23.30 1.54 -9.51
CA THR A 144 -22.14 0.95 -8.80
C THR A 144 -21.39 1.98 -7.94
N VAL A 145 -21.40 3.26 -8.33
CA VAL A 145 -20.81 4.34 -7.52
C VAL A 145 -21.61 4.55 -6.21
N ALA A 146 -22.94 4.42 -6.27
CA ALA A 146 -23.81 4.50 -5.09
C ALA A 146 -23.53 3.40 -4.04
N SER A 147 -23.01 2.23 -4.44
CA SER A 147 -22.73 1.14 -3.49
C SER A 147 -21.32 1.18 -2.88
N VAL A 148 -20.40 1.99 -3.42
CA VAL A 148 -19.02 2.10 -2.91
C VAL A 148 -18.82 3.37 -2.08
N LEU A 149 -19.63 4.41 -2.29
CA LEU A 149 -19.55 5.68 -1.56
C LEU A 149 -20.62 5.86 -0.46
N GLY A 150 -21.47 4.87 -0.20
CA GLY A 150 -22.34 4.89 0.99
C GLY A 150 -23.59 5.79 0.91
N GLU A 151 -24.00 6.26 -0.27
CA GLU A 151 -25.26 7.02 -0.39
C GLU A 151 -26.51 6.11 -0.31
N SER A 152 -27.48 6.56 0.48
CA SER A 152 -28.77 5.87 0.68
C SER A 152 -29.55 5.66 -0.62
N VAL A 153 -29.95 4.41 -0.87
CA VAL A 153 -30.79 3.95 -1.99
C VAL A 153 -32.22 4.56 -1.97
N ALA A 154 -32.57 5.34 -0.94
CA ALA A 154 -33.90 5.91 -0.77
C ALA A 154 -34.16 7.17 -1.63
N ASP A 155 -33.16 8.01 -1.89
CA ASP A 155 -33.37 9.28 -2.60
C ASP A 155 -33.29 9.17 -4.13
N ALA A 156 -32.66 8.11 -4.64
CA ALA A 156 -32.56 7.85 -6.08
C ALA A 156 -33.90 7.45 -6.73
N ARG A 157 -34.90 7.04 -5.94
CA ARG A 157 -36.21 6.60 -6.45
C ARG A 157 -37.21 7.73 -6.69
N HIS A 158 -37.06 8.89 -6.04
CA HIS A 158 -38.03 9.99 -6.19
C HIS A 158 -37.76 10.94 -7.37
N ARG A 159 -36.56 10.90 -7.97
CA ARG A 159 -36.22 11.69 -9.17
C ARG A 159 -36.42 10.95 -10.50
N ALA A 160 -36.80 9.67 -10.47
CA ALA A 160 -37.00 8.85 -11.66
C ALA A 160 -38.40 9.00 -12.31
N ASP A 161 -39.35 9.68 -11.66
CA ASP A 161 -40.76 9.71 -12.08
C ASP A 161 -41.21 10.97 -12.86
N MET A 162 -40.28 11.82 -13.33
CA MET A 162 -40.63 12.91 -14.25
C MET A 162 -39.62 13.06 -15.39
N LEU A 163 -39.92 12.46 -16.56
CA LEU A 163 -39.71 12.94 -17.95
C LEU A 163 -39.65 11.75 -18.97
N PRO A 164 -39.97 11.96 -20.27
CA PRO A 164 -40.85 11.08 -21.04
C PRO A 164 -40.16 9.92 -21.79
N ALA A 165 -40.99 8.92 -22.07
CA ALA A 165 -40.66 7.66 -22.73
C ALA A 165 -40.18 7.79 -24.18
N HIS A 166 -39.03 7.17 -24.49
CA HIS A 166 -38.71 6.69 -25.84
C HIS A 166 -38.25 5.23 -25.79
N ARG A 167 -38.72 4.45 -26.78
CA ARG A 167 -38.91 3.00 -26.78
C ARG A 167 -37.72 2.19 -27.36
N HIS A 168 -37.66 0.92 -26.94
CA HIS A 168 -36.96 -0.28 -27.49
C HIS A 168 -35.41 -0.23 -27.42
N ASP A 169 -34.68 -1.17 -26.79
CA ASP A 169 -34.80 -2.63 -26.73
C ASP A 169 -34.59 -3.25 -25.31
N SER A 170 -35.05 -4.50 -25.19
CA SER A 170 -35.30 -5.35 -24.00
C SER A 170 -34.22 -5.44 -22.89
N PRO A 171 -34.63 -5.68 -21.62
CA PRO A 171 -33.73 -5.78 -20.47
C PRO A 171 -32.98 -7.12 -20.46
N VAL A 172 -31.65 -7.05 -20.39
CA VAL A 172 -30.82 -8.19 -19.97
C VAL A 172 -31.03 -8.35 -18.46
N GLU A 173 -31.64 -9.45 -18.04
CA GLU A 173 -31.77 -9.79 -16.61
C GLU A 173 -30.37 -9.92 -15.97
N LEU A 174 -30.10 -9.06 -14.99
CA LEU A 174 -28.89 -9.11 -14.17
C LEU A 174 -28.99 -10.30 -13.19
N PRO A 175 -27.94 -11.10 -13.03
CA PRO A 175 -27.94 -12.19 -12.05
C PRO A 175 -28.03 -11.63 -10.63
N SER A 176 -29.18 -11.85 -10.00
CA SER A 176 -29.49 -11.48 -8.62
C SER A 176 -28.86 -12.48 -7.64
N ASN A 177 -27.59 -12.30 -7.31
CA ASN A 177 -27.03 -12.55 -5.96
C ASN A 177 -25.51 -12.40 -5.98
N ARG A 178 -24.98 -11.33 -5.37
CA ARG A 178 -23.69 -11.40 -4.70
C ARG A 178 -23.84 -10.74 -3.33
N SER A 179 -23.83 -11.59 -2.31
CA SER A 179 -23.75 -11.23 -0.90
C SER A 179 -22.51 -10.39 -0.62
N THR A 180 -22.70 -9.27 0.06
CA THR A 180 -21.72 -8.23 0.38
C THR A 180 -20.80 -8.60 1.57
N ALA A 181 -20.20 -9.79 1.56
CA ALA A 181 -19.35 -10.28 2.65
C ALA A 181 -17.89 -10.63 2.27
N ASP A 182 -17.50 -10.56 1.00
CA ASP A 182 -16.13 -10.81 0.54
C ASP A 182 -15.53 -9.53 -0.07
N GLY A 183 -14.33 -9.15 0.38
CA GLY A 183 -13.60 -8.00 -0.14
C GLY A 183 -13.44 -8.03 -1.66
N LEU A 184 -13.45 -6.85 -2.29
CA LEU A 184 -13.36 -6.66 -3.74
C LEU A 184 -12.17 -7.43 -4.32
N THR A 185 -12.45 -8.54 -5.02
CA THR A 185 -11.45 -9.36 -5.69
C THR A 185 -11.39 -8.96 -7.17
N PHE A 186 -10.23 -8.51 -7.61
CA PHE A 186 -9.99 -8.03 -8.97
C PHE A 186 -9.66 -9.18 -9.91
N ARG A 187 -10.26 -9.20 -11.10
CA ARG A 187 -9.99 -10.23 -12.12
C ARG A 187 -8.88 -9.77 -13.05
N ILE A 188 -7.81 -10.56 -13.12
CA ILE A 188 -6.67 -10.36 -14.02
C ILE A 188 -6.73 -11.45 -15.10
N LEU A 189 -6.65 -11.06 -16.37
CA LEU A 189 -6.39 -12.01 -17.46
C LEU A 189 -4.87 -12.06 -17.69
N HIS A 190 -4.25 -13.24 -17.53
CA HIS A 190 -2.82 -13.42 -17.77
C HIS A 190 -2.60 -14.24 -19.05
N ILE A 191 -1.96 -13.63 -20.05
CA ILE A 191 -1.69 -14.20 -21.37
C ILE A 191 -0.21 -14.57 -21.45
N GLU A 192 0.08 -15.86 -21.38
CA GLU A 192 1.44 -16.41 -21.23
C GLU A 192 1.45 -17.85 -21.71
N ASP A 193 2.30 -18.22 -22.66
CA ASP A 193 2.36 -19.58 -23.20
C ASP A 193 3.09 -20.56 -22.27
N ASP A 194 4.04 -20.08 -21.47
CA ASP A 194 4.77 -20.90 -20.52
C ASP A 194 4.02 -21.02 -19.17
N VAL A 195 3.52 -22.22 -18.92
CA VAL A 195 2.79 -22.57 -17.69
C VAL A 195 3.63 -22.33 -16.41
N SER A 196 4.95 -22.40 -16.50
CA SER A 196 5.87 -22.12 -15.38
C SER A 196 5.83 -20.64 -15.01
N TYR A 197 5.88 -19.74 -16.01
CA TYR A 197 5.74 -18.31 -15.79
C TYR A 197 4.32 -17.93 -15.36
N GLN A 198 3.28 -18.60 -15.87
CA GLN A 198 1.91 -18.47 -15.37
C GLN A 198 1.82 -18.75 -13.87
N ARG A 199 2.35 -19.90 -13.42
CA ARG A 199 2.35 -20.29 -12.01
C ARG A 199 3.15 -19.34 -11.15
N LEU A 200 4.31 -18.89 -11.64
CA LEU A 200 5.15 -17.95 -10.92
C LEU A 200 4.46 -16.59 -10.75
N ALA A 201 3.88 -16.03 -11.80
CA ALA A 201 3.13 -14.77 -11.73
C ALA A 201 1.93 -14.87 -10.78
N ALA A 202 1.18 -15.98 -10.81
CA ALA A 202 0.08 -16.23 -9.88
C ALA A 202 0.57 -16.27 -8.42
N LYS A 203 1.62 -17.04 -8.14
CA LYS A 203 2.21 -17.11 -6.80
C LYS A 203 2.72 -15.76 -6.31
N MET A 204 3.28 -14.94 -7.19
CA MET A 204 3.70 -13.59 -6.84
C MET A 204 2.49 -12.70 -6.52
N LEU A 205 1.42 -12.75 -7.32
CA LEU A 205 0.19 -11.97 -7.09
C LEU A 205 -0.54 -12.36 -5.80
N GLU A 206 -0.45 -13.62 -5.38
CA GLU A 206 -0.95 -14.10 -4.09
C GLU A 206 -0.24 -13.45 -2.88
N THR A 207 0.99 -12.96 -3.04
CA THR A 207 1.71 -12.24 -1.97
C THR A 207 1.15 -10.84 -1.69
N SER A 208 0.24 -10.35 -2.54
CA SER A 208 -0.43 -9.06 -2.35
C SER A 208 -1.24 -9.04 -1.06
N LYS A 209 -0.81 -8.21 -0.10
CA LYS A 209 -1.55 -7.99 1.16
C LYS A 209 -2.64 -6.90 1.06
N VAL A 210 -2.64 -6.11 -0.01
CA VAL A 210 -3.48 -4.90 -0.13
C VAL A 210 -4.73 -5.15 -0.99
N LEU A 211 -4.55 -5.65 -2.21
CA LEU A 211 -5.66 -6.00 -3.11
C LEU A 211 -5.67 -7.52 -3.34
N LYS A 212 -6.86 -8.11 -3.36
CA LYS A 212 -7.04 -9.52 -3.74
C LYS A 212 -7.20 -9.64 -5.24
N PHE A 213 -6.47 -10.59 -5.84
CA PHE A 213 -6.50 -10.85 -7.27
C PHE A 213 -6.99 -12.27 -7.55
N ARG A 214 -7.82 -12.40 -8.58
CA ARG A 214 -8.18 -13.68 -9.20
C ARG A 214 -7.61 -13.68 -10.61
N LEU A 215 -6.78 -14.67 -10.92
CA LEU A 215 -6.20 -14.81 -12.26
C LEU A 215 -6.99 -15.82 -13.07
N ASP A 216 -7.36 -15.42 -14.29
CA ASP A 216 -7.71 -16.35 -15.35
C ASP A 216 -6.50 -16.41 -16.30
N GLN A 217 -5.98 -17.61 -16.55
CA GLN A 217 -4.73 -17.81 -17.29
C GLN A 217 -5.00 -18.43 -18.64
N VAL A 218 -4.34 -17.93 -19.68
CA VAL A 218 -4.52 -18.37 -21.06
C VAL A 218 -3.19 -18.41 -21.80
N THR A 219 -2.96 -19.46 -22.56
CA THR A 219 -1.69 -19.70 -23.27
C THR A 219 -1.68 -19.13 -24.69
N GLU A 220 -2.85 -18.76 -25.21
CA GLU A 220 -3.02 -18.31 -26.58
C GLU A 220 -3.74 -16.96 -26.64
N PHE A 221 -3.22 -16.05 -27.46
CA PHE A 221 -3.78 -14.70 -27.60
C PHE A 221 -5.22 -14.71 -28.15
N ASP A 222 -5.53 -15.57 -29.11
CA ASP A 222 -6.89 -15.63 -29.69
C ASP A 222 -7.92 -16.12 -28.66
N ALA A 223 -7.50 -17.01 -27.76
CA ALA A 223 -8.31 -17.42 -26.63
C ALA A 223 -8.52 -16.26 -25.64
N ALA A 224 -7.47 -15.47 -25.39
CA ALA A 224 -7.56 -14.26 -24.58
C ALA A 224 -8.60 -13.27 -25.15
N LEU A 225 -8.58 -13.01 -26.45
CA LEU A 225 -9.56 -12.12 -27.10
C LEU A 225 -11.00 -12.65 -27.00
N ARG A 226 -11.21 -13.97 -27.07
CA ARG A 226 -12.53 -14.56 -26.83
C ARG A 226 -13.01 -14.32 -25.41
N MET A 227 -12.13 -14.52 -24.42
CA MET A 227 -12.43 -14.28 -23.01
C MET A 227 -12.70 -12.80 -22.74
N LEU A 228 -11.93 -11.87 -23.31
CA LEU A 228 -12.16 -10.42 -23.16
C LEU A 228 -13.50 -9.95 -23.77
N ARG A 229 -14.08 -10.73 -24.70
CA ARG A 229 -15.41 -10.46 -25.26
C ARG A 229 -16.56 -11.05 -24.42
N SER A 230 -16.32 -12.18 -23.75
CA SER A 230 -17.35 -12.89 -22.95
C SER A 230 -17.36 -12.49 -21.48
N ASP A 231 -16.22 -12.05 -20.96
CA ASP A 231 -15.97 -11.80 -19.54
C ASP A 231 -15.44 -10.39 -19.30
N THR A 232 -15.57 -9.93 -18.05
CA THR A 232 -15.03 -8.65 -17.59
C THR A 232 -13.74 -8.85 -16.80
N TYR A 233 -12.73 -8.05 -17.11
CA TYR A 233 -11.43 -8.03 -16.46
C TYR A 233 -11.06 -6.62 -16.00
N ASP A 234 -10.37 -6.53 -14.87
CA ASP A 234 -9.87 -5.27 -14.30
C ASP A 234 -8.45 -4.94 -14.79
N LEU A 235 -7.73 -5.94 -15.30
CA LEU A 235 -6.35 -5.84 -15.78
C LEU A 235 -6.05 -6.97 -16.76
N VAL A 236 -5.23 -6.70 -17.77
CA VAL A 236 -4.57 -7.74 -18.58
C VAL A 236 -3.07 -7.73 -18.32
N MET A 237 -2.50 -8.91 -18.10
CA MET A 237 -1.06 -9.13 -18.08
C MET A 237 -0.68 -9.86 -19.38
N LEU A 238 0.17 -9.26 -20.21
CA LEU A 238 0.51 -9.76 -21.53
C LEU A 238 1.99 -10.13 -21.61
N ASP A 239 2.31 -11.36 -22.01
CA ASP A 239 3.62 -11.68 -22.54
C ASP A 239 3.79 -11.21 -23.99
N LEU A 240 4.93 -10.59 -24.31
CA LEU A 240 5.31 -10.24 -25.68
C LEU A 240 6.00 -11.37 -26.46
N SER A 241 6.35 -12.47 -25.79
CA SER A 241 7.13 -13.57 -26.34
C SER A 241 6.26 -14.75 -26.81
N LEU A 242 4.95 -14.52 -26.97
CA LEU A 242 3.98 -15.54 -27.39
C LEU A 242 4.35 -16.15 -28.76
N PRO A 243 4.31 -17.49 -28.90
CA PRO A 243 4.60 -18.18 -30.15
C PRO A 243 3.73 -17.71 -31.32
N GLY A 244 4.36 -17.44 -32.47
CA GLY A 244 3.64 -17.09 -33.70
C GLY A 244 3.12 -15.65 -33.77
N ARG A 245 3.43 -14.79 -32.80
CA ARG A 245 3.03 -13.37 -32.77
C ARG A 245 4.23 -12.44 -32.52
N SER A 246 4.10 -11.18 -32.92
CA SER A 246 5.19 -10.19 -33.02
C SER A 246 5.11 -9.12 -31.93
N GLY A 247 5.65 -9.40 -30.73
CA GLY A 247 6.01 -8.38 -29.74
C GLY A 247 5.01 -7.23 -29.56
N LEU A 248 5.43 -6.00 -29.86
CA LEU A 248 4.62 -4.78 -29.67
C LEU A 248 3.37 -4.69 -30.57
N GLU A 249 3.31 -5.42 -31.69
CA GLU A 249 2.10 -5.47 -32.53
C GLU A 249 0.97 -6.17 -31.78
N THR A 250 1.29 -7.23 -31.04
CA THR A 250 0.36 -7.93 -30.13
C THR A 250 -0.20 -7.00 -29.06
N LEU A 251 0.65 -6.14 -28.49
CA LEU A 251 0.23 -5.12 -27.53
C LEU A 251 -0.71 -4.10 -28.18
N SER A 252 -0.42 -3.64 -29.40
CA SER A 252 -1.26 -2.69 -30.12
C SER A 252 -2.65 -3.29 -30.39
N GLU A 253 -2.72 -4.51 -30.91
CA GLU A 253 -3.97 -5.22 -31.17
C GLU A 253 -4.79 -5.41 -29.90
N LEU A 254 -4.14 -5.76 -28.79
CA LEU A 254 -4.81 -5.90 -27.49
C LEU A 254 -5.38 -4.57 -26.98
N LEU A 255 -4.58 -3.50 -27.02
CA LEU A 255 -5.01 -2.17 -26.56
C LEU A 255 -6.17 -1.61 -27.39
N GLU A 256 -6.25 -1.94 -28.68
CA GLU A 256 -7.39 -1.60 -29.53
C GLU A 256 -8.64 -2.41 -29.16
N ALA A 257 -8.48 -3.69 -28.81
CA ALA A 257 -9.58 -4.55 -28.41
C ALA A 257 -10.15 -4.20 -27.02
N VAL A 258 -9.30 -3.72 -26.10
CA VAL A 258 -9.67 -3.36 -24.73
C VAL A 258 -9.19 -1.97 -24.33
N PRO A 259 -9.72 -0.89 -24.95
CA PRO A 259 -9.25 0.47 -24.72
C PRO A 259 -9.39 0.93 -23.27
N ASP A 260 -10.29 0.29 -22.51
CA ASP A 260 -10.65 0.65 -21.15
C ASP A 260 -10.02 -0.22 -20.06
N ILE A 261 -9.31 -1.29 -20.43
CA ILE A 261 -8.66 -2.19 -19.48
C ILE A 261 -7.16 -1.91 -19.48
N PRO A 262 -6.54 -1.65 -18.31
CA PRO A 262 -5.09 -1.44 -18.26
C PRO A 262 -4.35 -2.72 -18.65
N VAL A 263 -3.22 -2.56 -19.34
CA VAL A 263 -2.38 -3.69 -19.79
C VAL A 263 -0.99 -3.56 -19.19
N VAL A 264 -0.57 -4.54 -18.40
CA VAL A 264 0.82 -4.67 -17.90
C VAL A 264 1.54 -5.70 -18.77
N VAL A 265 2.75 -5.36 -19.21
CA VAL A 265 3.53 -6.22 -20.09
C VAL A 265 4.60 -6.97 -19.31
N LEU A 266 4.69 -8.27 -19.52
CA LEU A 266 5.79 -9.13 -19.08
C LEU A 266 6.65 -9.51 -20.30
N THR A 267 7.98 -9.51 -20.19
CA THR A 267 8.83 -9.97 -21.31
C THR A 267 10.13 -10.62 -20.84
N GLY A 268 10.59 -11.66 -21.54
CA GLY A 268 11.91 -12.26 -21.30
C GLY A 268 13.09 -11.41 -21.82
N ARG A 269 12.83 -10.37 -22.61
CA ARG A 269 13.87 -9.51 -23.19
C ARG A 269 14.09 -8.26 -22.35
N ASP A 270 15.32 -8.08 -21.87
CA ASP A 270 15.71 -6.84 -21.19
C ASP A 270 16.12 -5.75 -22.21
N ASP A 271 15.15 -5.30 -23.01
CA ASP A 271 15.33 -4.21 -23.97
C ASP A 271 14.53 -2.97 -23.56
N ASP A 272 15.26 -1.93 -23.16
CA ASP A 272 14.72 -0.61 -22.81
C ASP A 272 13.98 0.07 -23.96
N ALA A 273 14.43 -0.11 -25.20
CA ALA A 273 13.81 0.53 -26.36
C ALA A 273 12.41 -0.04 -26.60
N THR A 274 12.26 -1.37 -26.58
CA THR A 274 10.98 -2.06 -26.66
C THR A 274 10.06 -1.63 -25.52
N ALA A 275 10.56 -1.56 -24.29
CA ALA A 275 9.74 -1.19 -23.14
C ALA A 275 9.19 0.25 -23.25
N ILE A 276 10.03 1.21 -23.65
CA ILE A 276 9.60 2.61 -23.86
C ILE A 276 8.58 2.71 -25.00
N GLN A 277 8.80 1.97 -26.08
CA GLN A 277 7.83 1.94 -27.18
C GLN A 277 6.50 1.33 -26.72
N GLY A 278 6.52 0.29 -25.89
CA GLY A 278 5.32 -0.27 -25.25
C GLY A 278 4.58 0.73 -24.37
N MET A 279 5.30 1.48 -23.52
CA MET A 279 4.71 2.56 -22.71
C MET A 279 4.07 3.64 -23.58
N ARG A 280 4.69 3.99 -24.72
CA ARG A 280 4.14 4.96 -25.69
C ARG A 280 2.89 4.45 -26.40
N LEU A 281 2.84 3.17 -26.74
CA LEU A 281 1.66 2.52 -27.33
C LEU A 281 0.50 2.49 -26.33
N GLY A 282 0.82 2.29 -25.06
CA GLY A 282 -0.14 2.47 -23.99
C GLY A 282 -0.18 1.39 -22.93
N ALA A 283 0.86 0.56 -22.85
CA ALA A 283 1.05 -0.29 -21.69
C ALA A 283 1.10 0.57 -20.42
N GLU A 284 0.45 0.08 -19.37
CA GLU A 284 0.39 0.72 -18.08
C GLU A 284 1.67 0.49 -17.30
N ASP A 285 2.31 -0.67 -17.48
CA ASP A 285 3.63 -0.96 -16.91
C ASP A 285 4.35 -2.04 -17.72
N PHE A 286 5.66 -2.18 -17.47
CA PHE A 286 6.53 -3.12 -18.15
C PHE A 286 7.47 -3.81 -17.15
N LEU A 287 7.48 -5.15 -17.13
CA LEU A 287 8.31 -5.97 -16.25
C LEU A 287 9.09 -7.00 -17.07
N THR A 288 10.37 -7.17 -16.77
CA THR A 288 11.14 -8.29 -17.30
C THR A 288 10.84 -9.57 -16.53
N LYS A 289 10.76 -10.71 -17.23
CA LYS A 289 10.46 -12.05 -16.70
C LYS A 289 11.70 -12.70 -16.07
N THR A 290 12.26 -12.05 -15.06
CA THR A 290 13.23 -12.68 -14.16
C THR A 290 12.55 -12.99 -12.83
N GLU A 291 13.00 -14.02 -12.12
CA GLU A 291 12.45 -14.36 -10.79
C GLU A 291 12.52 -13.17 -9.83
N THR A 292 13.60 -12.37 -9.94
CA THR A 292 13.82 -11.13 -9.19
C THR A 292 12.78 -10.05 -9.51
N ASN A 293 12.29 -9.96 -10.74
CA ASN A 293 11.41 -8.87 -11.17
C ASN A 293 9.93 -9.24 -11.11
N LEU A 294 9.58 -10.52 -11.23
CA LEU A 294 8.20 -11.00 -11.10
C LEU A 294 7.64 -10.80 -9.69
N ARG A 295 8.48 -10.63 -8.66
CA ARG A 295 8.05 -10.20 -7.31
C ARG A 295 7.33 -8.84 -7.31
N PHE A 296 7.51 -8.03 -8.36
CA PHE A 296 6.84 -6.73 -8.51
C PHE A 296 5.48 -6.81 -9.22
N CYS A 297 5.02 -8.00 -9.62
CA CYS A 297 3.69 -8.18 -10.23
C CYS A 297 2.54 -7.64 -9.35
N PRO A 298 2.49 -7.90 -8.02
CA PRO A 298 1.50 -7.27 -7.13
C PRO A 298 1.45 -5.75 -7.28
N ARG A 299 2.61 -5.10 -7.17
CA ARG A 299 2.73 -3.65 -7.25
C ARG A 299 2.28 -3.14 -8.63
N ALA A 300 2.75 -3.76 -9.71
CA ALA A 300 2.39 -3.35 -11.07
C ALA A 300 0.88 -3.46 -11.31
N ALA A 301 0.26 -4.56 -10.86
CA ALA A 301 -1.18 -4.76 -10.95
C ALA A 301 -1.98 -3.74 -10.12
N GLN A 302 -1.58 -3.52 -8.86
CA GLN A 302 -2.21 -2.53 -7.97
C GLN A 302 -2.16 -1.12 -8.59
N LEU A 303 -0.98 -0.68 -9.03
CA LEU A 303 -0.80 0.64 -9.62
C LEU A 303 -1.62 0.81 -10.90
N ALA A 304 -1.62 -0.19 -11.77
CA ALA A 304 -2.37 -0.15 -13.02
C ALA A 304 -3.88 0.02 -12.79
N ILE A 305 -4.43 -0.75 -11.83
CA ILE A 305 -5.84 -0.69 -11.46
C ILE A 305 -6.18 0.64 -10.78
N THR A 306 -5.39 1.07 -9.79
CA THR A 306 -5.61 2.32 -9.04
C THR A 306 -5.61 3.52 -9.97
N ARG A 307 -4.66 3.59 -10.91
CA ARG A 307 -4.60 4.69 -11.89
C ARG A 307 -5.81 4.69 -12.81
N ARG A 308 -6.21 3.52 -13.33
CA ARG A 308 -7.38 3.43 -14.23
C ARG A 308 -8.64 3.92 -13.54
N ARG A 309 -8.82 3.57 -12.27
CA ARG A 309 -9.94 4.04 -11.45
C ARG A 309 -9.93 5.56 -11.29
N ARG A 310 -8.78 6.18 -10.99
CA ARG A 310 -8.65 7.63 -10.89
C ARG A 310 -9.05 8.35 -12.18
N ILE A 311 -8.54 7.89 -13.34
CA ILE A 311 -8.88 8.46 -14.65
C ILE A 311 -10.39 8.37 -14.90
N THR A 312 -11.00 7.23 -14.56
CA THR A 312 -12.45 7.03 -14.72
C THR A 312 -13.27 7.98 -13.84
N LEU A 313 -12.79 8.30 -12.63
CA LEU A 313 -13.42 9.25 -11.72
C LEU A 313 -13.28 10.70 -12.22
N GLU A 314 -12.11 11.07 -12.76
CA GLU A 314 -11.83 12.40 -13.32
C GLU A 314 -12.58 12.68 -14.64
N GLU A 315 -12.96 11.64 -15.38
CA GLU A 315 -13.72 11.74 -16.63
C GLU A 315 -15.25 11.86 -16.41
N LEU A 316 -15.72 11.83 -15.14
CA LEU A 316 -17.13 12.08 -14.80
C LEU A 316 -17.45 13.60 -14.88
N PRO A 317 -18.58 14.01 -15.48
CA PRO A 317 -18.94 15.43 -15.50
C PRO A 317 -19.19 15.95 -14.08
N HIS A 318 -18.47 16.99 -13.67
CA HIS A 318 -18.79 17.78 -12.49
C HIS A 318 -20.14 18.49 -12.70
N GLU A 319 -21.13 18.21 -11.84
CA GLU A 319 -22.32 19.07 -11.73
C GLU A 319 -21.88 20.42 -11.19
N SER A 320 -21.88 21.44 -12.04
CA SER A 320 -21.60 22.83 -11.67
C SER A 320 -22.68 23.34 -10.72
N GLU A 321 -22.20 23.92 -9.61
CA GLU A 321 -22.94 24.68 -8.60
C GLU A 321 -24.07 25.54 -9.22
N LEU A 322 -25.30 25.32 -8.74
CA LEU A 322 -26.42 26.23 -8.93
C LEU A 322 -26.38 27.27 -7.80
N ASP A 323 -26.31 28.53 -8.22
CA ASP A 323 -26.33 29.76 -7.43
C ASP A 323 -27.22 29.71 -6.16
N ALA A 324 -26.62 30.01 -5.01
CA ALA A 324 -27.34 30.40 -3.80
C ALA A 324 -26.98 31.85 -3.42
N ASP A 325 -27.94 32.72 -3.70
CA ASP A 325 -28.00 34.16 -3.41
C ASP A 325 -27.99 34.44 -1.89
N PRO A 326 -27.14 35.35 -1.35
CA PRO A 326 -27.15 35.68 0.07
C PRO A 326 -27.94 36.98 0.32
N ALA A 327 -29.17 36.86 0.85
CA ALA A 327 -29.89 38.00 1.41
C ALA A 327 -30.79 37.63 2.60
N ASN A 328 -30.64 38.43 3.68
CA ASN A 328 -31.47 38.55 4.90
C ASN A 328 -31.44 37.38 5.90
N ASP A 329 -31.38 37.57 7.22
CA ASP A 329 -31.78 38.73 8.02
C ASP A 329 -31.03 38.76 9.36
N ALA A 330 -30.86 39.96 9.90
CA ALA A 330 -30.34 40.21 11.23
C ALA A 330 -31.50 40.44 12.20
N SER A 331 -31.46 39.84 13.39
CA SER A 331 -31.39 40.56 14.69
C SER A 331 -32.05 39.84 15.89
N ALA A 332 -31.29 39.90 16.99
CA ALA A 332 -31.69 40.01 18.40
C ALA A 332 -32.38 38.83 19.11
N VAL A 333 -31.67 38.23 20.10
CA VAL A 333 -31.90 38.49 21.54
C VAL A 333 -30.59 38.27 22.31
N GLN A 334 -30.17 39.29 23.06
CA GLN A 334 -29.08 39.24 24.04
C GLN A 334 -29.60 38.80 25.42
N GLY A 335 -28.84 37.93 26.08
CA GLY A 335 -28.59 38.03 27.52
C GLY A 335 -28.91 36.80 28.38
N ARG A 336 -27.89 35.98 28.68
CA ARG A 336 -27.35 35.79 30.05
C ARG A 336 -26.24 34.73 30.12
N SER A 337 -25.13 35.14 30.75
CA SER A 337 -24.25 34.34 31.63
C SER A 337 -23.42 33.20 31.03
N GLU A 338 -22.18 33.55 30.68
CA GLU A 338 -20.94 32.79 30.85
C GLU A 338 -21.03 31.40 31.52
N ARG A 339 -20.88 30.34 30.71
CA ARG A 339 -20.15 29.11 31.07
C ARG A 339 -19.58 28.49 29.78
N ARG A 340 -18.28 28.71 29.58
CA ARG A 340 -17.33 28.01 28.68
C ARG A 340 -17.94 27.22 27.51
N GLN A 341 -17.79 27.81 26.32
CA GLN A 341 -17.90 27.18 25.00
C GLN A 341 -17.04 25.91 24.94
N HIS A 342 -17.65 24.75 25.14
CA HIS A 342 -17.24 23.53 24.43
C HIS A 342 -18.45 23.20 23.57
N SER A 343 -18.25 22.96 22.27
CA SER A 343 -19.31 22.44 21.41
C SER A 343 -19.85 21.16 22.06
N ARG A 344 -21.14 21.19 22.38
CA ARG A 344 -21.88 20.10 23.01
C ARG A 344 -22.65 19.39 21.92
N TYR A 345 -22.39 18.11 21.75
CA TYR A 345 -22.94 17.26 20.71
C TYR A 345 -23.93 16.29 21.33
N LEU A 346 -25.16 16.26 20.81
CA LEU A 346 -26.18 15.33 21.27
C LEU A 346 -26.06 14.00 20.53
N LEU A 347 -25.69 12.95 21.25
CA LEU A 347 -25.72 11.59 20.72
C LEU A 347 -27.16 11.06 20.86
N THR A 348 -27.80 10.75 19.75
CA THR A 348 -29.20 10.27 19.71
C THR A 348 -29.32 8.75 19.91
N ARG A 349 -28.19 8.07 20.09
CA ARG A 349 -28.08 6.61 20.17
C ARG A 349 -27.71 6.10 21.56
N PRO A 350 -28.05 4.83 21.87
CA PRO A 350 -27.72 4.22 23.14
C PRO A 350 -26.19 4.06 23.32
N ILE A 351 -25.75 4.14 24.57
CA ILE A 351 -24.35 3.93 24.97
C ILE A 351 -24.24 2.67 25.82
N PHE A 352 -23.19 1.91 25.55
CA PHE A 352 -22.72 0.80 26.36
C PHE A 352 -21.58 1.28 27.26
N ALA A 353 -21.54 0.83 28.51
CA ALA A 353 -20.50 1.23 29.44
C ALA A 353 -20.03 0.03 30.26
N ILE A 354 -18.76 -0.33 30.10
CA ILE A 354 -18.14 -1.50 30.74
C ILE A 354 -17.05 -1.00 31.70
N PRO A 355 -17.24 -1.15 33.01
CA PRO A 355 -16.20 -0.81 33.97
C PRO A 355 -14.93 -1.65 33.74
N VAL A 356 -13.78 -0.98 33.78
CA VAL A 356 -12.47 -1.62 33.65
C VAL A 356 -11.94 -1.90 35.06
N MET A 357 -11.67 -3.17 35.36
CA MET A 357 -11.11 -3.62 36.63
C MET A 357 -9.66 -3.14 36.80
N PRO A 358 -9.09 -3.11 38.04
CA PRO A 358 -7.71 -2.64 38.26
C PRO A 358 -6.64 -3.42 37.49
N ASP A 359 -6.91 -4.66 37.09
CA ASP A 359 -6.04 -5.51 36.26
C ASP A 359 -6.21 -5.26 34.75
N GLY A 360 -7.11 -4.37 34.35
CA GLY A 360 -7.43 -4.05 32.95
C GLY A 360 -8.55 -4.89 32.34
N SER A 361 -9.13 -5.84 33.09
CA SER A 361 -10.20 -6.73 32.57
C SER A 361 -11.60 -6.08 32.61
N PRO A 362 -12.54 -6.53 31.75
CA PRO A 362 -13.92 -6.07 31.81
C PRO A 362 -14.67 -6.64 33.02
N ALA A 363 -15.58 -5.87 33.59
CA ALA A 363 -16.51 -6.36 34.62
C ALA A 363 -17.74 -7.06 33.99
N GLU A 364 -17.92 -8.36 34.27
CA GLU A 364 -18.95 -9.28 33.71
C GLU A 364 -20.42 -8.82 33.79
N ALA A 365 -20.76 -7.88 34.68
CA ALA A 365 -22.14 -7.61 35.06
C ALA A 365 -22.81 -6.39 34.38
N TYR A 366 -22.16 -5.74 33.40
CA TYR A 366 -22.56 -4.39 33.01
C TYR A 366 -22.66 -4.18 31.48
N SER A 367 -23.80 -4.56 30.92
CA SER A 367 -24.34 -3.90 29.73
C SER A 367 -25.67 -3.29 30.13
N ALA A 368 -25.73 -1.98 30.24
CA ALA A 368 -26.99 -1.30 30.51
C ALA A 368 -27.22 -0.30 29.39
N ASP A 369 -28.39 -0.41 28.76
CA ASP A 369 -28.85 0.52 27.75
C ASP A 369 -29.04 1.89 28.41
N GLY A 370 -28.13 2.81 28.09
CA GLY A 370 -28.17 4.18 28.55
C GLY A 370 -28.43 5.15 27.40
N PHE A 371 -29.16 6.24 27.66
CA PHE A 371 -29.24 7.34 26.70
C PHE A 371 -28.02 8.25 26.89
N SER A 372 -27.30 8.51 25.81
CA SER A 372 -26.30 9.58 25.81
C SER A 372 -26.98 10.93 25.97
N VAL A 373 -26.38 11.82 26.76
CA VAL A 373 -26.95 13.13 27.07
C VAL A 373 -26.15 14.24 26.39
N ASP A 374 -24.83 14.12 26.28
CA ASP A 374 -23.94 15.16 25.73
C ASP A 374 -22.53 14.62 25.48
N MET A 375 -21.84 15.09 24.44
CA MET A 375 -20.42 14.83 24.18
C MET A 375 -19.71 16.13 23.80
N SER A 376 -18.43 16.23 24.15
CA SER A 376 -17.53 17.32 23.75
C SER A 376 -16.17 16.74 23.39
N LEU A 377 -15.27 17.57 22.82
CA LEU A 377 -13.88 17.17 22.58
C LEU A 377 -13.14 16.67 23.84
N GLY A 378 -13.59 17.09 25.03
CA GLY A 378 -12.95 16.75 26.29
C GLY A 378 -13.60 15.58 27.06
N GLY A 379 -14.75 15.06 26.61
CA GLY A 379 -15.45 14.04 27.37
C GLY A 379 -16.91 13.83 26.99
N ILE A 380 -17.57 12.96 27.73
CA ILE A 380 -18.90 12.44 27.46
C ILE A 380 -19.75 12.39 28.73
N GLN A 381 -21.05 12.65 28.59
CA GLN A 381 -22.04 12.52 29.65
C GLN A 381 -23.16 11.58 29.21
N PHE A 382 -23.44 10.59 30.05
CA PHE A 382 -24.43 9.55 29.76
C PHE A 382 -25.10 9.07 31.04
N GLU A 383 -26.28 8.49 30.91
CA GLU A 383 -27.03 7.92 32.03
C GLU A 383 -27.16 6.41 31.85
N ILE A 384 -26.70 5.64 32.83
CA ILE A 384 -26.80 4.18 32.82
C ILE A 384 -27.92 3.75 33.76
N ALA A 385 -28.90 3.02 33.23
CA ALA A 385 -30.00 2.50 34.03
C ALA A 385 -29.59 1.27 34.88
N GLY A 386 -30.24 1.09 36.04
CA GLY A 386 -30.15 -0.16 36.82
C GLY A 386 -28.85 -0.39 37.61
N ILE A 387 -27.98 0.62 37.71
CA ILE A 387 -26.75 0.58 38.52
C ILE A 387 -26.83 1.67 39.59
N ASP A 388 -26.34 1.39 40.80
CA ASP A 388 -26.28 2.32 41.94
C ASP A 388 -24.85 2.78 42.27
N ARG A 389 -23.82 2.03 41.84
CA ARG A 389 -22.40 2.39 41.98
C ARG A 389 -21.52 1.79 40.87
N LEU A 390 -20.44 2.48 40.54
CA LEU A 390 -19.39 1.97 39.66
C LEU A 390 -18.26 1.31 40.48
N PRO A 391 -17.74 0.15 40.06
CA PRO A 391 -16.64 -0.52 40.75
C PRO A 391 -15.30 0.21 40.59
N THR A 392 -15.11 0.93 39.48
CA THR A 392 -13.89 1.67 39.17
C THR A 392 -14.21 3.01 38.50
N LYS A 393 -13.22 3.90 38.47
CA LYS A 393 -13.33 5.19 37.79
C LYS A 393 -13.10 5.11 36.29
N GLN A 394 -12.52 4.01 35.79
CA GLN A 394 -12.22 3.82 34.38
C GLN A 394 -13.30 2.95 33.75
N ILE A 395 -13.82 3.41 32.62
CA ILE A 395 -14.91 2.76 31.90
C ILE A 395 -14.52 2.72 30.43
N LEU A 396 -14.80 1.61 29.76
CA LEU A 396 -14.84 1.57 28.31
C LEU A 396 -16.28 1.84 27.86
N VAL A 397 -16.48 2.94 27.12
CA VAL A 397 -17.78 3.31 26.59
C VAL A 397 -17.88 2.94 25.11
N GLY A 398 -19.02 2.40 24.69
CA GLY A 398 -19.33 2.00 23.33
C GLY A 398 -20.56 2.75 22.81
N VAL A 399 -20.56 3.16 21.55
CA VAL A 399 -21.72 3.77 20.87
C VAL A 399 -21.93 3.07 19.55
N GLU A 400 -23.15 2.68 19.25
CA GLU A 400 -23.50 2.14 17.93
C GLU A 400 -23.62 3.29 16.91
N ALA A 401 -23.03 3.17 15.73
CA ALA A 401 -23.09 4.16 14.65
C ALA A 401 -24.24 3.89 13.67
N HIS A 402 -24.36 4.71 12.61
CA HIS A 402 -25.46 4.62 11.63
C HIS A 402 -25.47 3.32 10.82
N ASP A 403 -24.31 2.71 10.67
CA ASP A 403 -24.04 1.45 9.99
C ASP A 403 -24.14 0.22 10.90
N SER A 404 -24.61 0.38 12.14
CA SER A 404 -24.65 -0.67 13.18
C SER A 404 -23.28 -1.14 13.68
N VAL A 405 -22.21 -0.38 13.42
CA VAL A 405 -20.87 -0.67 13.97
C VAL A 405 -20.73 -0.06 15.37
N LEU A 406 -20.20 -0.82 16.32
CA LEU A 406 -19.94 -0.35 17.69
C LEU A 406 -18.57 0.30 17.79
N HIS A 407 -18.53 1.57 18.18
CA HIS A 407 -17.32 2.35 18.40
C HIS A 407 -17.02 2.51 19.89
N PHE A 408 -15.76 2.36 20.31
CA PHE A 408 -15.35 2.33 21.72
C PHE A 408 -14.31 3.40 22.09
N ALA A 409 -14.40 3.94 23.31
CA ALA A 409 -13.36 4.78 23.91
C ALA A 409 -13.16 4.46 25.40
N SER A 410 -11.92 4.59 25.87
CA SER A 410 -11.61 4.62 27.29
C SER A 410 -11.94 6.00 27.88
N VAL A 411 -12.71 6.02 28.96
CA VAL A 411 -13.04 7.25 29.69
C VAL A 411 -12.78 7.11 31.19
N GLU A 412 -12.49 8.23 31.84
CA GLU A 412 -12.34 8.34 33.29
C GLU A 412 -13.45 9.21 33.87
N THR A 413 -14.21 8.65 34.82
CA THR A 413 -15.30 9.33 35.51
C THR A 413 -14.81 10.57 36.27
N ARG A 414 -15.54 11.68 36.11
CA ARG A 414 -15.31 12.95 36.80
C ARG A 414 -16.42 13.27 37.80
N ARG A 415 -17.66 12.94 37.43
CA ARG A 415 -18.86 13.17 38.24
C ARG A 415 -19.80 11.98 38.09
N VAL A 416 -20.37 11.54 39.19
CA VAL A 416 -21.38 10.47 39.23
C VAL A 416 -22.51 10.97 40.12
N GLU A 417 -23.74 10.92 39.61
CA GLU A 417 -24.95 11.34 40.33
C GLU A 417 -25.99 10.23 40.27
N LEU A 418 -26.58 9.90 41.41
CA LEU A 418 -27.70 8.97 41.48
C LEU A 418 -28.96 9.67 40.94
N THR A 419 -29.62 9.06 39.97
CA THR A 419 -30.91 9.48 39.43
C THR A 419 -32.01 8.50 39.84
N GLU A 420 -33.26 8.82 39.52
CA GLU A 420 -34.39 7.92 39.80
C GLU A 420 -34.28 6.57 39.08
N ASN A 421 -33.54 6.51 37.96
CA ASN A 421 -33.44 5.34 37.09
C ASN A 421 -32.04 4.69 37.05
N GLY A 422 -31.03 5.29 37.70
CA GLY A 422 -29.66 4.73 37.73
C GLY A 422 -28.60 5.79 38.05
N LEU A 423 -27.51 5.81 37.27
CA LEU A 423 -26.40 6.75 37.44
C LEU A 423 -26.23 7.66 36.23
N ARG A 424 -26.19 8.97 36.49
CA ARG A 424 -25.70 9.96 35.53
C ARG A 424 -24.20 10.16 35.72
N ILE A 425 -23.44 9.90 34.66
CA ILE A 425 -21.98 9.93 34.67
C ILE A 425 -21.48 11.00 33.70
N GLY A 426 -20.63 11.90 34.20
CA GLY A 426 -19.80 12.77 33.37
C GLY A 426 -18.36 12.25 33.41
N ALA A 427 -17.80 11.91 32.26
CA ALA A 427 -16.47 11.33 32.12
C ALA A 427 -15.61 12.11 31.10
N ALA A 428 -14.30 12.07 31.27
CA ALA A 428 -13.34 12.63 30.33
C ALA A 428 -12.67 11.49 29.55
N PHE A 429 -12.31 11.71 28.29
CA PHE A 429 -11.50 10.73 27.55
C PHE A 429 -10.17 10.52 28.26
N THR A 430 -9.76 9.25 28.34
CA THR A 430 -8.55 8.85 29.05
C THR A 430 -7.31 9.35 28.28
N GLN A 431 -6.29 9.80 29.01
CA GLN A 431 -5.00 10.15 28.40
C GLN A 431 -4.29 8.91 27.83
N ALA A 432 -3.41 9.10 26.85
CA ALA A 432 -2.79 8.01 26.10
C ALA A 432 -2.04 6.98 26.98
N ASP A 433 -1.49 7.40 28.12
CA ASP A 433 -0.78 6.53 29.06
C ASP A 433 -1.70 5.56 29.82
N ARG A 434 -3.01 5.85 29.88
CA ARG A 434 -4.02 5.09 30.61
C ARG A 434 -5.12 4.51 29.70
N ASP A 435 -5.07 4.82 28.41
CA ASP A 435 -6.05 4.34 27.43
C ASP A 435 -5.88 2.83 27.21
N LEU A 436 -6.95 2.06 27.46
CA LEU A 436 -6.96 0.61 27.32
C LEU A 436 -6.74 0.19 25.87
N ILE A 437 -7.38 0.89 24.92
CA ILE A 437 -7.37 0.58 23.48
C ILE A 437 -6.25 1.31 22.72
N ARG A 438 -5.22 1.77 23.43
CA ARG A 438 -4.00 2.28 22.79
C ARG A 438 -3.25 1.16 22.08
N ARG A 439 -2.43 1.55 21.11
CA ARG A 439 -1.70 0.63 20.23
C ARG A 439 -0.87 -0.41 21.00
N GLU A 440 -0.11 0.00 22.00
CA GLU A 440 0.82 -0.86 22.75
C GLU A 440 0.11 -1.96 23.57
N ASN A 441 -1.18 -1.76 23.83
CA ASN A 441 -2.01 -2.70 24.59
C ASN A 441 -2.72 -3.72 23.69
N ILE A 442 -2.94 -3.38 22.41
CA ILE A 442 -3.73 -4.18 21.46
C ILE A 442 -2.93 -4.60 20.22
N GLU A 443 -1.70 -4.15 20.05
CA GLU A 443 -0.78 -4.56 18.98
C GLU A 443 0.58 -4.96 19.58
N PRO A 444 1.23 -6.04 19.08
CA PRO A 444 2.57 -6.41 19.49
C PRO A 444 3.58 -5.31 19.15
N THR A 445 4.33 -4.86 20.14
CA THR A 445 5.43 -3.89 19.98
C THR A 445 6.77 -4.55 20.28
N PHE A 446 7.82 -4.10 19.58
CA PHE A 446 9.17 -4.64 19.77
C PHE A 446 9.80 -4.06 21.03
N ASN A 447 10.20 -4.93 21.95
CA ASN A 447 10.95 -4.55 23.14
C ASN A 447 12.46 -4.67 22.86
N PRO A 448 13.20 -3.55 22.81
CA PRO A 448 14.63 -3.56 22.46
C PRO A 448 15.51 -4.21 23.53
N ARG A 449 15.07 -4.27 24.80
CA ARG A 449 15.85 -4.90 25.88
C ARG A 449 15.78 -6.41 25.82
N THR A 450 14.60 -6.95 25.51
CA THR A 450 14.40 -8.41 25.41
C THR A 450 14.59 -8.93 23.99
N CYS A 451 14.61 -8.05 22.99
CA CYS A 451 14.59 -8.36 21.57
C CYS A 451 13.41 -9.25 21.17
N ARG A 452 12.23 -9.03 21.78
CA ARG A 452 11.00 -9.80 21.55
C ARG A 452 9.83 -8.87 21.27
N PHE A 453 8.84 -9.36 20.55
CA PHE A 453 7.55 -8.71 20.45
C PHE A 453 6.68 -9.07 21.66
N GLY A 454 5.84 -8.14 22.09
CA GLY A 454 4.90 -8.33 23.19
C GLY A 454 3.92 -7.18 23.30
N MET A 455 2.94 -7.33 24.19
CA MET A 455 1.94 -6.30 24.50
C MET A 455 2.05 -5.90 25.97
N ASP A 456 1.64 -4.67 26.27
CA ASP A 456 1.62 -4.15 27.64
C ASP A 456 0.48 -4.77 28.48
N LEU A 457 -0.64 -5.12 27.84
CA LEU A 457 -1.73 -5.85 28.49
C LEU A 457 -1.44 -7.36 28.51
N PRO A 458 -1.71 -8.05 29.63
CA PRO A 458 -1.63 -9.50 29.69
C PRO A 458 -2.59 -10.16 28.68
N LEU A 459 -2.15 -11.25 28.04
CA LEU A 459 -2.96 -12.00 27.09
C LEU A 459 -4.29 -12.50 27.69
N GLU A 460 -4.29 -12.85 28.98
CA GLU A 460 -5.50 -13.27 29.72
C GLU A 460 -6.54 -12.13 29.82
N VAL A 461 -6.09 -10.88 29.94
CA VAL A 461 -6.96 -9.70 29.97
C VAL A 461 -7.54 -9.44 28.59
N ILE A 462 -6.70 -9.54 27.55
CA ILE A 462 -7.12 -9.36 26.15
C ILE A 462 -8.17 -10.43 25.77
N ALA A 463 -7.97 -11.68 26.18
CA ALA A 463 -8.92 -12.77 25.93
C ALA A 463 -10.33 -12.43 26.44
N LYS A 464 -10.45 -11.86 27.64
CA LYS A 464 -11.73 -11.41 28.19
C LYS A 464 -12.39 -10.33 27.32
N TRP A 465 -11.64 -9.38 26.79
CA TRP A 465 -12.18 -8.35 25.88
C TRP A 465 -12.64 -8.91 24.52
N ILE A 466 -12.05 -10.02 24.06
CA ILE A 466 -12.51 -10.76 22.88
C ILE A 466 -13.82 -11.50 23.19
N GLU A 467 -13.91 -12.16 24.36
CA GLU A 467 -15.14 -12.83 24.82
C GLU A 467 -16.31 -11.85 24.92
N PHE A 468 -16.04 -10.61 25.31
CA PHE A 468 -17.00 -9.50 25.32
C PHE A 468 -17.35 -8.97 23.92
N GLY A 469 -16.65 -9.39 22.87
CA GLY A 469 -16.91 -8.98 21.48
C GLY A 469 -16.35 -7.60 21.10
N ILE A 470 -15.45 -7.03 21.91
CA ILE A 470 -14.90 -5.68 21.68
C ILE A 470 -13.64 -5.75 20.81
N LEU A 471 -12.74 -6.67 21.17
CA LEU A 471 -11.49 -6.88 20.45
C LEU A 471 -11.64 -8.02 19.47
N ARG A 472 -11.15 -7.81 18.24
CA ARG A 472 -11.08 -8.86 17.22
C ARG A 472 -9.63 -9.17 16.87
N ALA A 473 -9.20 -10.40 17.13
CA ALA A 473 -7.87 -10.87 16.80
C ALA A 473 -7.59 -10.75 15.28
N THR A 474 -6.40 -10.24 14.95
CA THR A 474 -5.90 -10.06 13.59
C THR A 474 -4.44 -10.50 13.54
N LEU A 475 -4.11 -11.40 12.62
CA LEU A 475 -2.71 -11.74 12.34
C LEU A 475 -2.05 -10.53 11.67
N MET A 476 -1.16 -9.85 12.39
CA MET A 476 -0.46 -8.66 11.89
C MET A 476 0.76 -9.06 11.07
N ASP A 477 1.55 -9.97 11.61
CA ASP A 477 2.77 -10.43 10.97
C ASP A 477 3.18 -11.81 11.47
N ARG A 478 4.21 -12.35 10.86
CA ARG A 478 4.72 -13.68 11.11
C ARG A 478 6.23 -13.62 11.05
N VAL A 479 6.83 -13.63 12.24
CA VAL A 479 8.25 -13.32 12.40
C VAL A 479 9.05 -14.57 12.64
N LEU A 480 10.27 -14.57 12.11
CA LEU A 480 11.26 -15.59 12.41
C LEU A 480 11.93 -15.23 13.74
N ILE A 481 11.97 -16.18 14.67
CA ILE A 481 12.57 -16.03 15.99
C ILE A 481 13.68 -17.06 16.21
N CYS A 482 14.60 -16.73 17.11
CA CYS A 482 15.71 -17.60 17.47
C CYS A 482 15.20 -18.90 18.12
N PRO A 483 15.65 -20.08 17.65
CA PRO A 483 15.23 -21.36 18.21
C PRO A 483 15.69 -21.59 19.66
N GLN A 484 16.70 -20.84 20.12
CA GLN A 484 17.25 -20.99 21.46
C GLN A 484 16.57 -20.09 22.50
N CYS A 485 16.26 -18.83 22.15
CA CYS A 485 15.77 -17.86 23.13
C CYS A 485 14.56 -17.04 22.67
N GLN A 486 13.98 -17.36 21.51
CA GLN A 486 12.79 -16.73 20.95
C GLN A 486 12.91 -15.21 20.73
N ALA A 487 14.13 -14.68 20.67
CA ALA A 487 14.38 -13.29 20.31
C ALA A 487 14.54 -13.15 18.80
N VAL A 488 14.34 -11.95 18.28
CA VAL A 488 14.46 -11.65 16.84
C VAL A 488 15.92 -11.81 16.39
N PRO A 489 16.20 -12.60 15.33
CA PRO A 489 17.50 -12.69 14.70
C PRO A 489 17.65 -11.70 13.55
N THR A 490 18.89 -11.51 13.11
CA THR A 490 19.23 -10.88 11.82
C THR A 490 19.65 -11.95 10.83
N PHE A 491 19.28 -11.81 9.57
CA PHE A 491 19.64 -12.75 8.51
C PHE A 491 20.62 -12.13 7.53
N ARG A 492 21.58 -12.95 7.06
CA ARG A 492 22.64 -12.55 6.14
C ARG A 492 23.21 -13.76 5.42
N ASN A 493 23.88 -13.54 4.30
CA ASN A 493 24.61 -14.61 3.62
C ASN A 493 25.80 -15.08 4.45
N GLY A 494 25.93 -16.38 4.63
CA GLY A 494 26.98 -16.97 5.45
C GLY A 494 27.21 -18.46 5.16
N CYS A 495 28.11 -19.04 5.94
CA CYS A 495 28.41 -20.46 5.89
C CYS A 495 27.24 -21.28 6.42
N ARG A 496 26.69 -22.19 5.61
CA ARG A 496 25.58 -23.06 6.02
C ARG A 496 25.91 -24.04 7.14
N ILE A 497 27.19 -24.33 7.35
CA ILE A 497 27.62 -25.30 8.36
C ILE A 497 27.70 -24.66 9.75
N CYS A 498 28.29 -23.47 9.86
CA CYS A 498 28.56 -22.83 11.16
C CYS A 498 27.91 -21.44 11.34
N GLY A 499 27.20 -20.93 10.34
CA GLY A 499 26.57 -19.60 10.39
C GLY A 499 27.54 -18.43 10.30
N SER A 500 28.83 -18.67 10.03
CA SER A 500 29.82 -17.59 9.95
C SER A 500 29.70 -16.75 8.68
N VAL A 501 29.88 -15.44 8.82
CA VAL A 501 29.99 -14.49 7.70
C VAL A 501 31.43 -14.28 7.24
N ARG A 502 32.41 -14.88 7.91
CA ARG A 502 33.83 -14.79 7.52
C ARG A 502 34.09 -15.72 6.36
N LEU A 503 33.76 -15.25 5.16
CA LEU A 503 33.87 -15.99 3.92
C LEU A 503 34.94 -15.38 3.02
N HIS A 504 35.73 -16.24 2.40
CA HIS A 504 36.69 -15.87 1.36
C HIS A 504 36.16 -16.36 0.01
N SER A 505 35.88 -15.45 -0.91
CA SER A 505 35.49 -15.78 -2.29
C SER A 505 36.68 -15.72 -3.22
N ARG A 506 36.86 -16.73 -4.07
CA ARG A 506 37.79 -16.66 -5.19
C ARG A 506 37.01 -16.29 -6.46
N PRO A 507 37.31 -15.19 -7.15
CA PRO A 507 36.53 -14.79 -8.32
C PRO A 507 36.74 -15.74 -9.49
N LEU A 508 35.66 -16.03 -10.21
CA LEU A 508 35.64 -16.82 -11.43
C LEU A 508 35.34 -15.94 -12.65
N ILE A 509 35.70 -16.42 -13.83
CA ILE A 509 35.31 -15.88 -15.13
C ILE A 509 34.45 -16.90 -15.85
N HIS A 510 33.31 -16.47 -16.37
CA HIS A 510 32.50 -17.21 -17.34
C HIS A 510 32.66 -16.57 -18.72
N HIS A 511 33.34 -17.27 -19.64
CA HIS A 511 33.54 -16.81 -21.02
C HIS A 511 32.40 -17.27 -21.94
N PHE A 512 31.66 -16.31 -22.50
CA PHE A 512 30.39 -16.54 -23.20
C PHE A 512 30.55 -17.44 -24.42
N ALA A 513 31.54 -17.16 -25.28
CA ALA A 513 31.65 -17.82 -26.58
C ALA A 513 31.94 -19.32 -26.48
N CYS A 514 32.56 -19.79 -25.39
CA CYS A 514 32.89 -21.21 -25.22
C CYS A 514 32.32 -21.84 -23.94
N ALA A 515 31.53 -21.10 -23.18
CA ALA A 515 30.94 -21.49 -21.89
C ALA A 515 31.97 -22.08 -20.91
N HIS A 516 33.21 -21.55 -20.89
CA HIS A 516 34.22 -22.00 -19.94
C HIS A 516 34.13 -21.17 -18.66
N ILE A 517 34.08 -21.86 -17.52
CA ILE A 517 34.13 -21.26 -16.19
C ILE A 517 35.44 -21.70 -15.52
N GLY A 518 36.22 -20.74 -15.01
CA GLY A 518 37.49 -20.99 -14.34
C GLY A 518 37.90 -19.80 -13.47
N TYR A 519 38.97 -19.93 -12.70
CA TYR A 519 39.43 -18.84 -11.83
C TYR A 519 39.97 -17.68 -12.66
N VAL A 520 39.83 -16.44 -12.18
CA VAL A 520 40.43 -15.27 -12.83
C VAL A 520 41.92 -15.50 -13.14
N SER A 521 42.64 -16.13 -12.20
CA SER A 521 44.05 -16.49 -12.36
C SER A 521 44.36 -17.41 -13.54
N ASP A 522 43.39 -18.20 -14.01
CA ASP A 522 43.57 -19.11 -15.15
C ASP A 522 43.43 -18.38 -16.49
N PHE A 523 42.80 -17.20 -16.49
CA PHE A 523 42.58 -16.37 -17.67
C PHE A 523 43.62 -15.25 -17.81
N GLU A 524 44.16 -14.73 -16.72
CA GLU A 524 45.14 -13.64 -16.76
C GLU A 524 46.54 -14.15 -17.17
N LYS A 525 47.04 -13.65 -18.31
CA LYS A 525 48.39 -13.92 -18.80
C LYS A 525 49.01 -12.65 -19.38
N ASP A 526 50.17 -12.26 -18.85
CA ASP A 526 50.97 -11.13 -19.33
C ASP A 526 50.17 -9.81 -19.47
N GLY A 527 49.23 -9.57 -18.55
CA GLY A 527 48.37 -8.37 -18.55
C GLY A 527 47.18 -8.43 -19.51
N ALA A 528 46.95 -9.55 -20.20
CA ALA A 528 45.79 -9.80 -21.04
C ALA A 528 44.90 -10.90 -20.45
N VAL A 529 43.59 -10.80 -20.69
CA VAL A 529 42.63 -11.85 -20.35
C VAL A 529 42.48 -12.79 -21.55
N ILE A 530 42.83 -14.06 -21.37
CA ILE A 530 42.88 -15.09 -22.41
C ILE A 530 42.11 -16.32 -21.94
N CYS A 531 41.12 -16.77 -22.72
CA CYS A 531 40.38 -17.98 -22.37
C CYS A 531 41.30 -19.22 -22.45
N PRO A 532 41.48 -20.03 -21.38
CA PRO A 532 42.33 -21.21 -21.43
C PRO A 532 41.75 -22.34 -22.30
N LYS A 533 40.42 -22.35 -22.51
CA LYS A 533 39.73 -23.35 -23.34
C LYS A 533 39.86 -23.08 -24.84
N CYS A 534 39.46 -21.90 -25.30
CA CYS A 534 39.42 -21.57 -26.74
C CYS A 534 40.58 -20.67 -27.21
N ARG A 535 41.41 -20.18 -26.29
CA ARG A 535 42.59 -19.33 -26.54
C ARG A 535 42.30 -17.96 -27.16
N THR A 536 41.04 -17.54 -27.21
CA THR A 536 40.64 -16.16 -27.54
C THR A 536 41.33 -15.19 -26.58
N ARG A 537 41.96 -14.15 -27.13
CA ARG A 537 42.78 -13.18 -26.40
C ARG A 537 42.07 -11.84 -26.30
N ASN A 538 42.52 -11.02 -25.35
CA ASN A 538 42.02 -9.66 -25.14
C ASN A 538 40.51 -9.62 -24.88
N LEU A 539 40.02 -10.56 -24.06
CA LEU A 539 38.61 -10.62 -23.71
C LEU A 539 38.19 -9.33 -22.99
N ILE A 540 37.01 -8.82 -23.35
CA ILE A 540 36.43 -7.60 -22.79
C ILE A 540 35.30 -8.01 -21.82
N VAL A 541 35.35 -7.49 -20.59
CA VAL A 541 34.32 -7.77 -19.57
C VAL A 541 32.97 -7.21 -20.03
N GLY A 542 31.88 -7.96 -19.83
CA GLY A 542 30.52 -7.62 -20.27
C GLY A 542 30.23 -7.88 -21.75
N ALA A 543 31.27 -7.99 -22.60
CA ALA A 543 31.11 -8.32 -24.02
C ALA A 543 31.48 -9.78 -24.33
N ASP A 544 32.60 -10.27 -23.77
CA ASP A 544 33.12 -11.61 -24.01
C ASP A 544 33.00 -12.52 -22.78
N TYR A 545 33.01 -11.94 -21.58
CA TYR A 545 32.92 -12.70 -20.33
C TYR A 545 32.29 -11.89 -19.19
N GLU A 546 31.84 -12.60 -18.16
CA GLU A 546 31.39 -12.02 -16.89
C GLU A 546 32.18 -12.58 -15.70
N HIS A 547 32.21 -11.83 -14.60
CA HIS A 547 32.73 -12.31 -13.33
C HIS A 547 31.64 -13.01 -12.54
N LEU A 548 31.95 -14.20 -12.04
CA LEU A 548 31.10 -14.90 -11.08
C LEU A 548 31.75 -14.84 -9.70
N SER A 549 30.91 -14.69 -8.68
CA SER A 549 31.35 -14.80 -7.29
C SER A 549 31.43 -16.27 -6.86
N GLY A 550 32.37 -16.58 -5.97
CA GLY A 550 32.59 -17.93 -5.46
C GLY A 550 33.54 -18.78 -6.33
N PRO A 551 33.98 -19.97 -5.88
CA PRO A 551 33.56 -20.65 -4.66
C PRO A 551 33.99 -19.89 -3.40
N TYR A 552 33.10 -19.90 -2.43
CA TYR A 552 33.30 -19.36 -1.11
C TYR A 552 33.96 -20.40 -0.23
N ARG A 553 34.84 -19.96 0.67
CA ARG A 553 35.45 -20.77 1.71
C ARG A 553 35.23 -20.09 3.05
N CYS A 554 34.64 -20.81 4.00
CA CYS A 554 34.45 -20.34 5.35
C CYS A 554 35.78 -20.35 6.11
N LEU A 555 36.17 -19.22 6.67
CA LEU A 555 37.41 -19.08 7.44
C LEU A 555 37.31 -19.69 8.85
N ASP A 556 36.11 -20.10 9.29
CA ASP A 556 35.86 -20.61 10.64
C ASP A 556 35.75 -22.13 10.70
N CYS A 557 35.16 -22.75 9.68
CA CYS A 557 34.95 -24.20 9.63
C CYS A 557 35.48 -24.88 8.36
N ASP A 558 36.16 -24.12 7.51
CA ASP A 558 36.77 -24.58 6.26
C ASP A 558 35.82 -25.08 5.17
N TRP A 559 34.51 -25.04 5.42
CA TRP A 559 33.49 -25.38 4.42
C TRP A 559 33.65 -24.54 3.16
N SER A 560 33.53 -25.16 1.99
CA SER A 560 33.56 -24.47 0.70
C SER A 560 32.44 -24.90 -0.22
N ASP A 561 31.89 -23.93 -0.96
CA ASP A 561 30.81 -24.16 -1.92
C ASP A 561 30.66 -22.98 -2.90
N THR A 562 29.91 -23.17 -3.96
CA THR A 562 29.57 -22.12 -4.92
C THR A 562 28.46 -21.20 -4.42
N ASP A 563 27.56 -21.72 -3.59
CA ASP A 563 26.38 -20.99 -3.11
C ASP A 563 26.55 -20.49 -1.67
N LEU A 564 25.90 -19.38 -1.34
CA LEU A 564 25.76 -18.88 0.03
C LEU A 564 24.39 -19.27 0.58
N GLU A 565 24.31 -19.50 1.90
CA GLU A 565 23.03 -19.74 2.56
C GLU A 565 22.68 -18.57 3.47
N LEU A 566 21.38 -18.33 3.64
CA LEU A 566 20.90 -17.35 4.60
C LEU A 566 21.05 -17.92 6.02
N VAL A 567 21.81 -17.23 6.86
CA VAL A 567 22.09 -17.64 8.25
C VAL A 567 21.60 -16.58 9.21
N GLY A 568 20.88 -17.02 10.23
CA GLY A 568 20.36 -16.21 11.32
C GLY A 568 21.42 -15.98 12.40
N ASN A 569 21.43 -14.78 12.98
CA ASN A 569 22.20 -14.42 14.16
C ASN A 569 21.29 -13.72 15.17
N CYS A 570 21.06 -14.38 16.30
CA CYS A 570 20.18 -13.86 17.35
C CYS A 570 20.69 -12.53 17.91
N LEU A 571 19.84 -11.51 17.99
CA LEU A 571 20.20 -10.21 18.58
C LEU A 571 20.39 -10.26 20.10
N LYS A 572 19.87 -11.31 20.76
CA LYS A 572 19.95 -11.46 22.22
C LYS A 572 21.04 -12.42 22.69
N CYS A 573 21.04 -13.65 22.18
CA CYS A 573 21.97 -14.70 22.66
C CYS A 573 23.15 -14.94 21.71
N GLU A 574 23.25 -14.19 20.61
CA GLU A 574 24.30 -14.32 19.59
C GLU A 574 24.41 -15.71 18.94
N PHE A 575 23.43 -16.59 19.19
CA PHE A 575 23.36 -17.91 18.58
C PHE A 575 23.19 -17.78 17.07
N ARG A 576 24.01 -18.54 16.33
CA ARG A 576 24.02 -18.59 14.88
C ARG A 576 23.40 -19.89 14.41
N PHE A 577 22.54 -19.80 13.42
CA PHE A 577 21.79 -20.95 12.92
C PHE A 577 21.42 -20.75 11.45
N PRO A 578 21.35 -21.80 10.63
CA PRO A 578 20.78 -21.73 9.28
C PRO A 578 19.32 -21.26 9.32
N MET A 579 18.86 -20.57 8.29
CA MET A 579 17.49 -20.01 8.25
C MET A 579 16.40 -21.07 8.46
N ASN A 580 16.60 -22.29 7.95
CA ASN A 580 15.64 -23.39 8.11
C ASN A 580 15.47 -23.89 9.57
N GLN A 581 16.33 -23.45 10.50
CA GLN A 581 16.20 -23.72 11.92
C GLN A 581 15.50 -22.59 12.69
N ALA A 582 15.19 -21.46 12.03
CA ALA A 582 14.41 -20.41 12.65
C ALA A 582 13.01 -20.92 13.01
N LEU A 583 12.49 -20.53 14.18
CA LEU A 583 11.10 -20.78 14.52
C LEU A 583 10.24 -19.63 14.00
N GLU A 584 8.97 -19.90 13.78
CA GLU A 584 8.01 -18.92 13.28
C GLU A 584 7.04 -18.58 14.42
N GLU A 585 6.80 -17.29 14.65
CA GLU A 585 5.87 -16.78 15.65
C GLU A 585 4.87 -15.84 14.99
N ASP A 586 3.58 -16.15 15.16
CA ASP A 586 2.48 -15.30 14.71
C ASP A 586 2.34 -14.11 15.66
N LEU A 587 2.50 -12.89 15.14
CA LEU A 587 2.23 -11.65 15.87
C LEU A 587 0.74 -11.31 15.73
N ILE A 588 -0.01 -11.57 16.79
CA ILE A 588 -1.44 -11.30 16.86
C ILE A 588 -1.68 -9.94 17.50
N GLY A 589 -2.26 -9.02 16.72
CA GLY A 589 -2.85 -7.77 17.23
C GLY A 589 -4.37 -7.86 17.25
N TYR A 590 -5.01 -6.77 17.68
CA TYR A 590 -6.44 -6.72 17.90
C TYR A 590 -7.02 -5.43 17.33
N HIS A 591 -8.08 -5.59 16.54
CA HIS A 591 -8.83 -4.47 15.97
C HIS A 591 -9.96 -4.05 16.91
N VAL A 592 -10.17 -2.74 17.01
CA VAL A 592 -11.31 -2.11 17.68
C VAL A 592 -11.72 -0.86 16.90
N HIS A 593 -13.02 -0.66 16.68
CA HIS A 593 -13.52 0.58 16.11
C HIS A 593 -13.44 1.66 17.19
N ARG A 594 -12.54 2.63 17.04
CA ARG A 594 -12.39 3.70 18.05
C ARG A 594 -13.54 4.70 17.94
N LEU A 595 -14.01 5.16 19.08
CA LEU A 595 -14.96 6.26 19.21
C LEU A 595 -14.16 7.58 19.16
N ASP A 596 -14.25 8.27 18.04
CA ASP A 596 -13.77 9.65 17.88
C ASP A 596 -14.97 10.59 17.88
N ALA A 597 -14.95 11.57 18.78
CA ALA A 597 -16.01 12.55 18.91
C ALA A 597 -16.27 13.32 17.61
N LEU A 598 -15.24 13.59 16.80
CA LEU A 598 -15.35 14.30 15.53
C LEU A 598 -15.90 13.41 14.39
N ALA A 599 -15.56 12.12 14.40
CA ALA A 599 -16.01 11.17 13.38
C ALA A 599 -17.51 10.86 13.47
N LEU A 600 -18.13 11.01 14.65
CA LEU A 600 -19.59 10.85 14.84
C LEU A 600 -20.40 12.07 14.41
N ILE A 601 -19.78 13.25 14.29
CA ILE A 601 -20.44 14.51 13.95
C ILE A 601 -20.49 14.70 12.44
N ASN A 602 -19.42 14.35 11.75
CA ASN A 602 -19.31 14.47 10.29
C ASN A 602 -19.93 13.25 9.60
N GLY A 603 -21.11 12.82 10.04
CA GLY A 603 -21.89 11.81 9.33
C GLY A 603 -22.39 12.36 8.00
N ASP A 604 -21.47 12.50 7.04
CA ASP A 604 -21.68 12.59 5.59
C ASP A 604 -20.74 11.61 4.90
#